data_AF-A0A0H2UVU3-F1
#
_entry.id   AF-A0A0H2UVU3-F1
#
_cell.length_a   1.000
_cell.length_b   1.000
_cell.length_c   1.000
_cell.angle_alpha   90.00
_cell.angle_beta   90.00
_cell.angle_gamma   90.00
#
_symmetry.space_group_name_H-M   'P 1'
#
loop_
_entity.id
_entity.type
_entity.pdbx_description
1 polymer ?
#
loop_
_entity_poly.entity_id
_entity_poly.type
_entity_poly.pdbx_seq_one_letter_code
_entity_poly.pdbx_strand_id
1 'polypeptide(L)'
;MRGLDRFLRSVERKQKSVRIAVDKELSKSAARIERQAKILAPVDTGWLRAQIYSEQQRLLHYRVVSPALYSIYLELGTRKMEAQSFLDPALRKEWPVLMANIKKMFKR
;
A
#
# COMPACT_ATOMS: atom_id res chain seq x y z
N MET A 1 2.18 -17.32 -0.62
CA MET A 1 1.98 -16.96 -2.04
C MET A 1 3.27 -17.24 -2.82
N ARG A 2 3.39 -18.41 -3.48
CA ARG A 2 4.68 -18.85 -4.09
C ARG A 2 5.28 -17.90 -5.13
N GLY A 3 4.48 -17.04 -5.76
CA GLY A 3 4.94 -16.06 -6.75
C GLY A 3 5.73 -14.89 -6.15
N LEU A 4 5.23 -14.31 -5.05
CA LEU A 4 5.87 -13.16 -4.38
C LEU A 4 7.23 -13.54 -3.79
N ASP A 5 7.31 -14.70 -3.13
CA ASP A 5 8.55 -15.18 -2.51
C ASP A 5 9.66 -15.38 -3.56
N ARG A 6 9.32 -15.87 -4.75
CA ARG A 6 10.26 -16.00 -5.87
C ARG A 6 10.74 -14.63 -6.37
N PHE A 7 9.84 -13.67 -6.48
CA PHE A 7 10.19 -12.31 -6.89
C PHE A 7 11.14 -11.66 -5.88
N LEU A 8 10.82 -11.70 -4.59
CA LEU A 8 11.66 -11.13 -3.53
C LEU A 8 13.07 -11.72 -3.55
N ARG A 9 13.20 -13.05 -3.65
CA ARG A 9 14.51 -13.71 -3.80
C ARG A 9 15.27 -13.24 -5.04
N SER A 10 14.56 -12.99 -6.14
CA SER A 10 15.19 -12.49 -7.38
C SER A 10 15.73 -11.07 -7.23
N VAL A 11 15.05 -10.21 -6.46
CA VAL A 11 15.48 -8.84 -6.17
C VAL A 11 16.64 -8.84 -5.17
N GLU A 12 16.59 -9.67 -4.14
CA GLU A 12 17.64 -9.79 -3.12
C GLU A 12 18.99 -10.23 -3.69
N ARG A 13 18.96 -11.10 -4.71
CA ARG A 13 20.16 -11.60 -5.42
C ARG A 13 20.76 -10.58 -6.40
N LYS A 14 20.05 -9.50 -6.72
CA LYS A 14 20.57 -8.46 -7.62
C LYS A 14 21.48 -7.49 -6.86
N GLN A 15 22.21 -6.69 -7.63
CA GLN A 15 23.11 -5.65 -7.12
C GLN A 15 22.38 -4.75 -6.10
N LYS A 16 23.11 -4.31 -5.07
CA LYS A 16 22.62 -3.43 -4.00
C LYS A 16 21.87 -2.20 -4.55
N SER A 17 22.35 -1.61 -5.65
CA SER A 17 21.72 -0.48 -6.34
C SER A 17 20.28 -0.78 -6.78
N VAL A 18 20.04 -1.97 -7.34
CA VAL A 18 18.70 -2.40 -7.78
C VAL A 18 17.77 -2.61 -6.59
N ARG A 19 18.27 -3.23 -5.51
CA ARG A 19 17.49 -3.42 -4.27
C ARG A 19 17.03 -2.09 -3.68
N ILE A 20 17.94 -1.11 -3.61
CA ILE A 20 17.63 0.24 -3.11
C ILE A 20 16.61 0.94 -4.03
N ALA A 21 16.75 0.80 -5.36
CA ALA A 21 15.81 1.39 -6.30
C ALA A 21 14.39 0.82 -6.15
N VAL A 22 14.26 -0.51 -5.99
CA VAL A 22 12.98 -1.18 -5.77
C VAL A 22 12.39 -0.78 -4.41
N ASP A 23 13.19 -0.77 -3.34
CA ASP A 23 12.73 -0.35 -2.00
C ASP A 23 12.22 1.09 -2.00
N LYS A 24 12.93 2.00 -2.67
CA LYS A 24 12.51 3.39 -2.85
C LYS A 24 11.18 3.51 -3.61
N GLU A 25 10.94 2.66 -4.61
CA GLU A 25 9.66 2.66 -5.33
C GLU A 25 8.52 2.12 -4.46
N LEU A 26 8.78 1.08 -3.67
CA LEU A 26 7.80 0.55 -2.71
C LEU A 26 7.43 1.60 -1.66
N SER A 27 8.41 2.35 -1.13
CA SER A 27 8.17 3.48 -0.22
C SER A 27 7.24 4.52 -0.85
N LYS A 28 7.51 4.93 -2.10
CA LYS A 28 6.66 5.90 -2.81
C LYS A 28 5.26 5.37 -3.05
N SER A 29 5.14 4.09 -3.41
CA SER A 29 3.86 3.44 -3.64
C SER A 29 3.03 3.36 -2.35
N ALA A 30 3.65 3.01 -1.22
CA ALA A 30 3.01 3.03 0.09
C ALA A 30 2.51 4.44 0.46
N ALA A 31 3.30 5.48 0.22
CA ALA A 31 2.88 6.87 0.45
C ALA A 31 1.74 7.31 -0.49
N ARG A 32 1.72 6.84 -1.75
CA ARG A 32 0.61 7.11 -2.68
C ARG A 32 -0.68 6.42 -2.22
N ILE A 33 -0.59 5.18 -1.74
CA ILE A 33 -1.74 4.44 -1.17
C ILE A 33 -2.24 5.17 0.07
N GLU A 34 -1.36 5.54 1.01
CA GLU A 34 -1.73 6.29 2.20
C GLU A 34 -2.46 7.59 1.85
N ARG A 35 -1.91 8.39 0.93
CA ARG A 35 -2.55 9.63 0.46
C ARG A 35 -3.93 9.35 -0.15
N GLN A 36 -4.05 8.32 -0.98
CA GLN A 36 -5.31 7.99 -1.64
C GLN A 36 -6.34 7.48 -0.63
N ALA A 37 -5.93 6.64 0.32
CA ALA A 37 -6.76 6.15 1.42
C ALA A 37 -7.27 7.32 2.27
N LYS A 38 -6.41 8.30 2.58
CA LYS A 38 -6.80 9.54 3.28
C LYS A 38 -7.82 10.38 2.51
N ILE A 39 -7.79 10.38 1.18
CA ILE A 39 -8.76 11.10 0.34
C ILE A 39 -10.11 10.39 0.32
N LEU A 40 -10.10 9.05 0.29
CA LEU A 40 -11.31 8.23 0.21
C LEU A 40 -11.96 8.01 1.58
N ALA A 41 -11.19 8.11 2.67
CA ALA A 41 -11.68 7.89 4.01
C ALA A 41 -12.84 8.86 4.33
N PRO A 42 -13.97 8.34 4.84
CA PRO A 42 -15.09 9.19 5.22
C PRO A 42 -14.68 10.13 6.34
N VAL A 43 -15.16 11.37 6.26
CA VAL A 43 -14.79 12.44 7.18
C VAL A 43 -16.01 12.82 7.99
N ASP A 44 -15.96 12.50 9.28
CA ASP A 44 -16.84 13.07 10.29
C ASP A 44 -16.05 14.15 11.07
N THR A 45 -15.21 13.72 12.02
CA THR A 45 -14.28 14.60 12.77
C THR A 45 -12.89 14.72 12.14
N GLY A 46 -12.61 13.92 11.10
CA GLY A 46 -11.27 13.80 10.49
C GLY A 46 -10.30 12.90 11.23
N TRP A 47 -10.67 12.33 12.39
CA TRP A 47 -9.79 11.47 13.19
C TRP A 47 -9.31 10.23 12.42
N LEU A 48 -10.22 9.51 11.75
CA LEU A 48 -9.88 8.35 10.90
C LEU A 48 -8.78 8.70 9.89
N ARG A 49 -9.01 9.77 9.12
CA ARG A 49 -8.09 10.23 8.08
C ARG A 49 -6.72 10.59 8.64
N ALA A 50 -6.67 11.23 9.81
CA ALA A 50 -5.40 11.60 10.45
C ALA A 50 -4.60 10.36 10.90
N GLN A 51 -5.28 9.27 11.27
CA GLN A 51 -4.67 8.05 11.78
C GLN A 51 -4.19 7.08 10.69
N ILE A 52 -4.56 7.26 9.42
CA ILE A 52 -4.04 6.40 8.34
C ILE A 52 -2.56 6.72 8.12
N TYR A 53 -1.70 5.70 8.08
CA TYR A 53 -0.27 5.88 7.82
C TYR A 53 0.33 4.71 7.07
N SER A 54 1.46 4.96 6.41
CA SER A 54 2.32 3.94 5.83
C SER A 54 3.62 3.82 6.62
N GLU A 55 4.15 2.60 6.72
CA GLU A 55 5.40 2.33 7.42
C GLU A 55 6.19 1.24 6.71
N GLN A 56 7.52 1.28 6.90
CA GLN A 56 8.42 0.21 6.47
C GLN A 56 8.54 -0.81 7.60
N GLN A 57 8.10 -2.05 7.37
CA GLN A 57 8.29 -3.12 8.34
C GLN A 57 9.70 -3.71 8.26
N ARG A 58 10.22 -3.84 7.04
CA ARG A 58 11.59 -4.26 6.72
C ARG A 58 11.90 -3.89 5.27
N LEU A 59 13.12 -4.13 4.83
CA LEU A 59 13.50 -3.94 3.43
C LEU A 59 12.53 -4.68 2.49
N LEU A 60 12.10 -4.01 1.43
CA LEU A 60 11.11 -4.48 0.44
C LEU A 60 9.70 -4.78 1.00
N HIS A 61 9.40 -4.39 2.24
CA HIS A 61 8.11 -4.66 2.88
C HIS A 61 7.56 -3.40 3.55
N TYR A 62 6.47 -2.91 2.98
CA TYR A 62 5.73 -1.75 3.47
C TYR A 62 4.31 -2.15 3.82
N ARG A 63 3.74 -1.48 4.82
CA ARG A 63 2.37 -1.65 5.26
C ARG A 63 1.67 -0.31 5.26
N VAL A 64 0.40 -0.29 4.90
CA VAL A 64 -0.50 0.85 5.11
C VAL A 64 -1.54 0.42 6.13
N VAL A 65 -1.71 1.21 7.18
CA VAL A 65 -2.50 0.88 8.38
C VAL A 65 -3.54 1.97 8.60
N SER A 66 -4.74 1.55 8.99
CA SER A 66 -5.76 2.40 9.59
C SER A 66 -6.08 1.84 10.98
N PRO A 67 -5.48 2.40 12.06
CA PRO A 67 -5.55 1.83 13.40
C PRO A 67 -6.86 2.12 14.12
N ALA A 68 -7.71 2.98 13.56
CA ALA A 68 -9.02 3.29 14.09
C ALA A 68 -9.84 2.00 14.28
N LEU A 69 -10.34 1.73 15.50
CA LEU A 69 -11.10 0.50 15.79
C LEU A 69 -12.31 0.32 14.86
N TYR A 70 -12.95 1.42 14.48
CA TYR A 70 -14.11 1.41 13.59
C TYR A 70 -13.74 1.36 12.09
N SER A 71 -12.46 1.45 11.76
CA SER A 71 -11.97 1.41 10.38
C SER A 71 -12.41 0.16 9.64
N ILE A 72 -12.42 -0.99 10.30
CA ILE A 72 -12.78 -2.26 9.66
C ILE A 72 -14.27 -2.30 9.27
N TYR A 73 -15.14 -1.73 10.11
CA TYR A 73 -16.57 -1.64 9.83
C TYR A 73 -16.86 -0.67 8.69
N LEU A 74 -16.07 0.40 8.55
CA LEU A 74 -16.16 1.30 7.39
C LEU A 74 -15.63 0.63 6.13
N GLU A 75 -14.50 -0.08 6.22
CA GLU A 75 -13.88 -0.71 5.05
C GLU A 75 -14.75 -1.82 4.46
N LEU A 76 -15.36 -2.65 5.30
CA LEU A 76 -16.10 -3.85 4.89
C LEU A 76 -17.63 -3.71 4.97
N GLY A 77 -18.13 -2.67 5.64
CA GLY A 77 -19.54 -2.53 5.97
C GLY A 77 -19.97 -3.43 7.14
N THR A 78 -21.24 -3.30 7.51
CA THR A 78 -21.90 -4.13 8.53
C THR A 78 -23.32 -4.46 8.06
N ARG A 79 -24.05 -5.32 8.80
CA ARG A 79 -25.46 -5.63 8.50
C ARG A 79 -26.36 -4.40 8.35
N LYS A 80 -26.03 -3.27 9.00
CA LYS A 80 -26.87 -2.04 9.03
C LYS A 80 -26.23 -0.85 8.30
N MET A 81 -25.04 -1.00 7.74
CA MET A 81 -24.29 0.10 7.13
C MET A 81 -23.50 -0.43 5.95
N GLU A 82 -23.71 0.15 4.77
CA GLU A 82 -22.95 -0.16 3.57
C GLU A 82 -21.45 0.16 3.74
N ALA A 83 -20.60 -0.57 3.01
CA ALA A 83 -19.17 -0.35 3.02
C ALA A 83 -18.81 1.03 2.44
N GLN A 84 -17.94 1.75 3.14
CA GLN A 84 -17.31 2.98 2.71
C GLN A 84 -15.80 2.73 2.56
N SER A 85 -15.46 1.77 1.70
CA SER A 85 -14.10 1.28 1.52
C SER A 85 -13.16 2.40 1.06
N PHE A 86 -11.97 2.45 1.64
CA PHE A 86 -10.97 3.47 1.37
C PHE A 86 -9.56 2.89 1.24
N LEU A 87 -9.24 1.75 1.86
CA LEU A 87 -7.94 1.08 1.74
C LEU A 87 -7.85 0.21 0.49
N ASP A 88 -8.79 -0.73 0.28
CA ASP A 88 -8.83 -1.59 -0.91
C ASP A 88 -8.88 -0.78 -2.22
N PRO A 89 -9.77 0.23 -2.39
CA PRO A 89 -9.76 1.03 -3.61
C PRO A 89 -8.46 1.84 -3.79
N ALA A 90 -7.84 2.31 -2.70
CA ALA A 90 -6.54 2.99 -2.78
C ALA A 90 -5.44 2.03 -3.27
N LEU A 91 -5.41 0.80 -2.74
CA LEU A 91 -4.47 -0.24 -3.16
C LEU A 91 -4.67 -0.63 -4.62
N ARG A 92 -5.92 -0.88 -5.04
CA ARG A 92 -6.23 -1.26 -6.43
C ARG A 92 -5.84 -0.17 -7.42
N LYS A 93 -6.04 1.09 -7.06
CA LYS A 93 -5.65 2.24 -7.90
C LYS A 93 -4.14 2.33 -8.08
N GLU A 94 -3.38 2.06 -7.03
CA GLU A 94 -1.91 2.13 -7.07
C GLU A 94 -1.26 0.90 -7.72
N TRP A 95 -1.86 -0.28 -7.60
CA TRP A 95 -1.31 -1.55 -8.10
C TRP A 95 -0.75 -1.49 -9.54
N PRO A 96 -1.49 -1.01 -10.56
CA PRO A 96 -0.97 -0.93 -11.92
C PRO A 96 0.22 0.04 -12.06
N VAL A 97 0.25 1.12 -11.26
CA VAL A 97 1.34 2.11 -11.26
C VAL A 97 2.62 1.48 -10.72
N LEU A 98 2.52 0.80 -9.58
CA LEU A 98 3.65 0.09 -8.97
C LEU A 98 4.22 -0.95 -9.93
N MET A 99 3.36 -1.80 -10.51
CA MET A 99 3.79 -2.85 -11.42
C MET A 99 4.47 -2.28 -12.68
N ALA A 100 3.93 -1.18 -13.23
CA ALA A 100 4.54 -0.51 -14.37
C ALA A 100 5.93 0.06 -14.03
N ASN A 101 6.08 0.69 -12.87
CA ASN A 101 7.36 1.26 -12.44
C ASN A 101 8.41 0.18 -12.17
N ILE A 102 8.03 -0.90 -11.47
CA ILE A 102 8.90 -2.06 -11.26
C ILE A 102 9.32 -2.67 -12.61
N LYS A 103 8.38 -2.89 -13.54
CA LYS A 103 8.69 -3.44 -14.87
C LYS A 103 9.69 -2.57 -15.64
N LYS A 104 9.56 -1.24 -15.58
CA LYS A 104 10.50 -0.29 -16.20
C LYS A 104 11.92 -0.40 -15.62
N MET A 105 12.06 -0.68 -14.33
CA MET A 105 13.38 -0.86 -13.69
C MET A 105 14.13 -2.11 -14.16
N PHE A 106 13.40 -3.12 -14.64
CA PHE A 106 13.97 -4.40 -15.09
C PHE A 106 14.02 -4.57 -16.61
N LYS A 107 13.32 -3.73 -17.38
CA LYS A 107 13.51 -3.60 -18.82
C LYS A 107 14.85 -2.87 -19.08
N ARG A 108 15.93 -3.62 -19.09
CA ARG A 108 17.14 -3.31 -19.86
C ARG A 108 17.11 -4.15 -21.11
#